data_AF-A0A221JXU5-F1
#
_entry.id   AF-A0A221JXU5-F1
#
_cell.length_a   1.000
_cell.length_b   1.000
_cell.length_c   1.000
_cell.angle_alpha   90.00
_cell.angle_beta   90.00
_cell.angle_gamma   90.00
#
_symmetry.space_group_name_H-M   'P 1'
#
loop_
_entity.id
_entity.type
_entity.pdbx_description
1 polymer ?
#
loop_
_entity_poly.entity_id
_entity_poly.type
_entity_poly.pdbx_seq_one_letter_code
_entity_poly.pdbx_strand_id
1 'polypeptide(L)' 'MKIHLLAGAIALALGACSSAPTPLPDVATLTAPTDRNITSSVRHTDPLAGFFPRSPTGPRDWRTVNQEQAEGN' A
#
# COMPACT_ATOMS: atom_id res chain seq x y z
N MET A 1 40.03 2.10 3.78
CA MET A 1 38.88 2.42 2.90
C MET A 1 38.62 1.40 1.79
N LYS A 2 39.61 0.89 1.04
CA LYS A 2 39.39 -0.10 -0.05
C LYS A 2 38.82 -1.46 0.40
N ILE A 3 39.20 -1.95 1.59
CA ILE A 3 38.80 -3.29 2.08
C ILE A 3 37.29 -3.33 2.43
N HIS A 4 36.73 -2.25 2.97
CA HIS A 4 35.31 -2.19 3.32
C HIS A 4 34.40 -2.21 2.09
N LEU A 5 34.83 -1.56 0.99
CA LEU A 5 34.11 -1.59 -0.28
C LEU A 5 34.12 -3.00 -0.89
N LEU A 6 35.26 -3.69 -0.80
CA LEU A 6 35.39 -5.07 -1.29
C LEU A 6 34.54 -6.04 -0.48
N ALA A 7 34.54 -5.92 0.85
CA ALA A 7 33.72 -6.75 1.73
C ALA A 7 32.21 -6.55 1.48
N GLY A 8 31.77 -5.31 1.27
CA GLY A 8 30.36 -5.00 0.94
C GLY A 8 29.94 -5.56 -0.42
N ALA A 9 30.80 -5.47 -1.44
CA ALA A 9 30.54 -6.02 -2.77
C ALA A 9 30.39 -7.55 -2.75
N ILE A 10 31.20 -8.24 -1.95
CA ILE A 10 31.13 -9.71 -1.80
C ILE A 10 29.83 -10.13 -1.11
N ALA A 11 29.40 -9.42 -0.07
CA ALA A 11 28.13 -9.72 0.61
C ALA A 11 26.91 -9.54 -0.31
N LEU A 12 26.90 -8.51 -1.16
CA LEU A 12 25.86 -8.27 -2.16
C LEU A 12 25.85 -9.36 -3.26
N ALA A 13 27.03 -9.76 -3.74
CA ALA A 13 27.15 -10.83 -4.73
C ALA A 13 26.67 -12.19 -4.20
N LEU A 14 26.99 -12.52 -2.94
CA LEU A 14 26.55 -13.76 -2.30
C LEU A 14 25.04 -13.77 -2.02
N GLY A 15 24.44 -12.62 -1.68
CA GLY A 15 22.99 -12.48 -1.50
C GLY A 15 22.21 -12.61 -2.81
N ALA A 16 22.74 -12.07 -3.92
CA ALA A 16 22.13 -12.16 -5.24
C ALA A 16 22.17 -13.57 -5.85
N CYS A 17 23.12 -14.41 -5.44
CA CYS A 17 23.25 -15.79 -5.88
C CYS A 17 22.44 -16.80 -5.04
N SER A 18 21.63 -16.35 -4.08
CA SER A 18 20.66 -17.21 -3.40
C SER A 18 19.57 -17.63 -4.38
N SER A 19 19.71 -18.84 -4.93
CA SER A 19 18.76 -19.45 -5.87
C SER A 19 17.42 -19.81 -5.23
N ALA A 20 17.33 -19.76 -3.90
CA ALA A 20 16.09 -20.01 -3.18
C ALA A 20 15.25 -18.72 -3.15
N PRO A 21 14.11 -18.65 -3.88
CA PRO A 21 13.14 -17.59 -3.64
C PRO A 21 12.70 -17.65 -2.18
N THR A 22 12.44 -16.48 -1.57
CA THR A 22 11.85 -16.42 -0.24
C THR A 22 10.57 -17.27 -0.24
N PRO A 23 10.48 -18.30 0.62
CA PRO A 23 9.31 -19.15 0.65
C PRO A 23 8.09 -18.28 0.96
N LEU A 24 7.02 -18.48 0.20
CA LEU A 24 5.73 -17.92 0.55
C LEU A 24 5.36 -18.38 1.97
N PRO A 25 4.66 -17.55 2.76
CA PRO A 25 4.21 -17.96 4.09
C PRO A 25 3.39 -19.23 3.98
N ASP A 26 3.58 -20.15 4.93
CA ASP A 26 2.80 -21.39 4.98
C ASP A 26 1.33 -21.06 5.29
N VAL A 27 0.49 -21.17 4.25
CA VAL A 27 -0.95 -20.95 4.33
C VAL A 27 -1.72 -22.22 4.69
N ALA A 28 -1.07 -23.38 4.83
CA ALA A 28 -1.75 -24.64 5.14
C ALA A 28 -2.40 -24.63 6.54
N THR A 29 -1.91 -23.77 7.44
CA THR A 29 -2.47 -23.57 8.78
C THR A 29 -3.51 -22.44 8.85
N LEU A 30 -3.71 -21.68 7.76
CA LEU A 30 -4.77 -20.68 7.68
C LEU A 30 -6.12 -21.42 7.65
N THR A 31 -6.72 -21.54 8.82
CA THR A 31 -8.08 -22.04 8.94
C THR A 31 -9.03 -20.93 8.51
N ALA A 32 -9.96 -21.23 7.60
CA ALA A 32 -11.03 -20.31 7.27
C ALA A 32 -11.72 -19.89 8.58
N PRO A 33 -12.08 -18.60 8.76
CA PRO A 33 -12.68 -18.18 10.01
C PRO A 33 -13.96 -18.99 10.27
N THR A 34 -13.95 -19.77 11.36
CA THR A 34 -15.04 -20.71 11.69
C THR A 34 -16.26 -19.98 12.25
N ASP A 35 -16.04 -18.81 12.85
CA ASP A 35 -17.10 -18.01 13.45
C ASP A 35 -17.85 -17.20 12.40
N ARG A 36 -19.08 -17.65 12.11
CA ARG A 36 -19.99 -16.99 11.17
C ARG A 36 -20.43 -15.59 11.62
N ASN A 37 -20.25 -15.23 12.89
CA ASN A 37 -20.52 -13.88 13.39
C ASN A 37 -19.38 -12.90 13.08
N ILE A 38 -18.18 -13.40 12.79
CA ILE A 38 -17.00 -12.60 12.43
C ILE A 38 -16.80 -12.61 10.90
N THR A 39 -17.30 -13.63 10.21
CA THR A 39 -17.32 -13.65 8.74
C THR A 39 -18.53 -12.90 8.21
N SER A 40 -18.30 -11.86 7.40
CA SER A 40 -19.33 -11.43 6.47
C SER A 40 -19.37 -12.40 5.29
N SER A 41 -20.56 -12.76 4.81
CA SER A 41 -20.67 -13.44 3.51
C SER A 41 -20.04 -12.49 2.48
N VAL A 42 -19.04 -12.95 1.73
CA VAL A 42 -18.50 -12.20 0.60
C VAL A 42 -19.60 -12.13 -0.46
N ARG A 43 -20.48 -11.14 -0.34
CA ARG A 43 -21.35 -10.74 -1.43
C ARG A 43 -20.49 -9.90 -2.34
N HIS A 44 -20.29 -10.40 -3.54
CA HIS A 44 -19.66 -9.63 -4.59
C HIS A 44 -20.65 -8.53 -5.01
N THR A 45 -20.58 -7.40 -4.32
CA THR A 45 -21.26 -6.17 -4.70
C THR A 45 -20.31 -5.41 -5.61
N ASP A 46 -20.84 -4.84 -6.70
CA ASP A 46 -20.06 -3.96 -7.56
C ASP A 46 -19.51 -2.78 -6.72
N PRO A 47 -18.19 -2.67 -6.53
CA PRO A 47 -17.59 -1.59 -5.74
C PRO A 47 -17.77 -0.22 -6.40
N LEU A 48 -18.16 -0.18 -7.67
CA LEU A 48 -18.44 1.02 -8.43
C LEU A 48 -19.95 1.28 -8.56
N ALA A 49 -20.81 0.51 -7.88
CA ALA A 49 -22.23 0.78 -7.86
C ALA A 49 -22.51 2.20 -7.30
N GLY A 50 -23.07 3.07 -8.12
CA GLY A 50 -23.32 4.48 -7.76
C GLY A 50 -22.10 5.39 -7.83
N PHE A 51 -20.95 4.89 -8.30
CA PHE A 51 -19.79 5.72 -8.56
C PHE A 51 -20.08 6.68 -9.72
N PHE A 52 -19.93 7.97 -9.45
CA PHE A 52 -19.99 9.02 -10.47
C PHE A 52 -18.61 9.66 -10.60
N PRO A 53 -17.97 9.59 -11.77
CA PRO A 53 -16.64 10.16 -11.96
C PRO A 53 -16.69 11.69 -11.77
N ARG A 54 -15.73 12.21 -11.00
CA ARG A 54 -15.50 13.64 -10.83
C ARG A 54 -14.14 13.93 -11.44
N SER A 55 -14.10 14.81 -12.43
CA SER A 55 -12.82 15.31 -12.93
C SER A 55 -12.07 15.97 -11.77
N PRO A 56 -10.75 15.79 -11.67
CA PRO A 56 -9.94 16.61 -10.77
C PRO A 56 -10.18 18.06 -11.13
N THR A 57 -10.94 18.76 -10.29
CA THR A 57 -10.92 20.22 -10.32
C THR A 57 -9.54 20.58 -9.84
N GLY A 58 -8.78 21.32 -10.66
CA GLY A 58 -7.47 21.82 -10.25
C GLY A 58 -7.57 22.48 -8.86
N PRO A 59 -6.45 22.56 -8.11
CA PRO A 59 -6.48 23.21 -6.81
C PRO A 59 -7.12 24.60 -6.98
N ARG A 60 -8.12 24.90 -6.13
CA ARG A 60 -8.69 26.25 -6.06
C ARG A 60 -7.53 27.22 -5.80
N ASP A 61 -7.61 28.41 -6.38
CA ASP A 61 -6.60 29.44 -6.13
C ASP A 61 -6.47 29.67 -4.61
N TRP A 62 -5.26 29.47 -4.08
CA TRP A 62 -5.01 29.47 -2.66
C TRP A 62 -5.26 30.84 -2.02
N ARG A 63 -5.11 31.94 -2.77
CA ARG A 63 -5.39 33.29 -2.26
C ARG A 63 -6.88 33.50 -2.00
N THR A 64 -7.72 32.92 -2.85
CA THR A 64 -9.19 32.95 -2.69
C THR A 64 -9.58 32.20 -1.42
N VAL A 65 -9.03 31.00 -1.21
CA VAL A 65 -9.28 30.18 -0.02
C VAL A 65 -8.84 30.90 1.26
N ASN A 66 -7.67 31.55 1.25
CA ASN A 66 -7.18 32.30 2.41
C ASN A 66 -8.06 33.49 2.79
N GLN A 67 -8.69 34.17 1.83
CA GLN A 67 -9.64 35.24 2.12
C GLN A 67 -10.94 34.69 2.74
N GLU A 68 -11.47 33.58 2.22
CA GLU A 68 -12.67 32.92 2.76
C GLU A 68 -12.45 32.44 4.21
N GLN A 69 -11.22 32.05 4.55
CA GLN A 69 -10.85 31.54 5.87
C GLN A 69 -10.31 32.61 6.82
N ALA A 70 -10.23 33.87 6.41
CA ALA A 70 -9.82 34.94 7.29
C ALA A 70 -10.92 35.16 8.35
N GLU A 71 -10.56 34.99 9.63
CA GLU A 71 -11.46 35.26 10.75
C GLU A 71 -11.74 36.77 10.81
N GLY A 72 -12.86 37.21 10.22
CA GLY A 72 -13.22 38.63 10.17
C GLY A 72 -14.39 39.00 9.25
N ASN A 73 -15.27 38.06 8.88
CA ASN A 73 -16.57 38.40 8.28
C ASN A 73 -17.56 38.87 9.35
#